data_AF-A0A9E5KM27-F1
#
_entry.id   AF-A0A9E5KM27-F1
#
_cell.length_a   1.000
_cell.length_b   1.000
_cell.length_c   1.000
_cell.angle_alpha   90.00
_cell.angle_beta   90.00
_cell.angle_gamma   90.00
#
_symmetry.space_group_name_H-M   'P 1'
#
loop_
_entity.id
_entity.type
_entity.pdbx_description
1 polymer ?
#
loop_
_entity_poly.entity_id
_entity_poly.type
_entity_poly.pdbx_seq_one_letter_code
_entity_poly.pdbx_strand_id
1 'polypeptide(L)'
;MNLRNTGANNIAIRDIGPLTLSGVTMDNASGSLTVNTQGSILQTGAILTGTGNVTFDASNSANGAIILDNANNDFRGSTALNARGAGANAVITDVNALTLGQSTVAQDLTVRANGALNLNSSTDTSGVGRNLFATSNNVPTGASGAVTQTGALSMGGTASINAGNAAIQLNNQNNDFAGGLSLMNSGANNIAVTARSGLVLSGVNMTATTAGSLSLTAGLDISQTGAINTGTGDITIQAGTSRTTRVPSHIALDGVGNNFRGLVNLAGGRGSGGNIAIRAAGLLQLSGVSMDASRAGSLTVTSNG
;
A
#
# COMPACT_ATOMS: atom_id res chain seq x y z
N MET A 1 28.69 4.40 13.06
CA MET A 1 29.01 3.19 13.88
C MET A 1 28.92 1.94 13.01
N ASN A 2 29.90 1.03 13.03
CA ASN A 2 29.83 -0.27 12.35
C ASN A 2 29.69 -1.39 13.39
N LEU A 3 28.72 -2.30 13.20
CA LEU A 3 28.43 -3.38 14.15
C LEU A 3 28.38 -4.72 13.44
N ARG A 4 28.98 -5.75 14.05
CA ARG A 4 28.86 -7.14 13.59
C ARG A 4 28.43 -8.03 14.74
N ASN A 5 27.41 -8.86 14.50
CA ASN A 5 26.95 -9.89 15.41
C ASN A 5 26.91 -11.24 14.67
N THR A 6 27.63 -12.22 15.18
CA THR A 6 27.82 -13.53 14.54
C THR A 6 27.05 -14.66 15.24
N GLY A 7 26.15 -14.34 16.20
CA GLY A 7 25.40 -15.32 16.99
C GLY A 7 23.97 -14.89 17.30
N ALA A 8 23.23 -15.70 18.08
CA ALA A 8 21.79 -15.52 18.36
C ALA A 8 21.41 -14.29 19.21
N ASN A 9 22.38 -13.48 19.62
CA ASN A 9 22.17 -12.34 20.50
C ASN A 9 21.46 -11.19 19.78
N ASN A 10 20.85 -10.30 20.55
CA ASN A 10 20.23 -9.09 20.03
C ASN A 10 21.26 -7.95 19.95
N ILE A 11 21.13 -7.08 18.94
CA ILE A 11 21.79 -5.77 18.93
C ILE A 11 20.77 -4.75 19.43
N ALA A 12 21.10 -4.03 20.50
CA ALA A 12 20.30 -2.92 21.01
C ALA A 12 21.16 -1.64 21.08
N ILE A 13 20.73 -0.59 20.39
CA ILE A 13 21.39 0.72 20.37
C ILE A 13 20.44 1.75 20.97
N ARG A 14 20.96 2.61 21.85
CA ARG A 14 20.27 3.77 22.38
C ARG A 14 21.13 5.00 22.16
N ASP A 15 20.56 6.04 21.58
CA ASP A 15 21.23 7.33 21.40
C ASP A 15 20.30 8.48 21.82
N ILE A 16 20.89 9.57 22.31
CA ILE A 16 20.17 10.79 22.71
C ILE A 16 20.11 11.82 21.58
N GLY A 17 20.85 11.61 20.49
CA GLY A 17 20.87 12.48 19.33
C GLY A 17 20.61 11.70 18.03
N PRO A 18 20.93 12.32 16.88
CA PRO A 18 20.96 11.62 15.60
C PRO A 18 22.04 10.54 15.58
N LEU A 19 21.71 9.38 15.00
CA LEU A 19 22.64 8.27 14.82
C LEU A 19 22.86 8.00 13.33
N THR A 20 24.12 7.86 12.92
CA THR A 20 24.47 7.36 11.59
C THR A 20 25.10 5.97 11.69
N LEU A 21 24.43 4.99 11.11
CA LEU A 21 24.89 3.62 10.99
C LEU A 21 25.83 3.50 9.78
N SER A 22 27.09 3.20 10.05
CA SER A 22 28.11 2.97 9.02
C SER A 22 28.08 1.54 8.47
N GLY A 23 27.23 0.70 9.03
CA GLY A 23 27.03 -0.70 8.68
C GLY A 23 26.53 -1.50 9.87
N VAL A 24 25.67 -2.47 9.61
CA VAL A 24 25.28 -3.50 10.59
C VAL A 24 25.31 -4.84 9.87
N THR A 25 25.89 -5.86 10.47
CA THR A 25 25.88 -7.22 9.91
C THR A 25 25.52 -8.24 10.98
N MET A 26 24.49 -9.04 10.73
CA MET A 26 24.04 -10.13 11.57
C MET A 26 24.08 -11.44 10.76
N ASP A 27 25.03 -12.32 11.05
CA ASP A 27 25.28 -13.54 10.25
C ASP A 27 24.26 -14.67 10.54
N ASN A 28 23.03 -14.54 10.04
CA ASN A 28 22.05 -15.63 10.00
C ASN A 28 21.46 -16.06 11.37
N ALA A 29 21.37 -15.10 12.30
CA ALA A 29 20.86 -15.31 13.65
C ALA A 29 19.36 -14.97 13.80
N SER A 30 18.66 -15.62 14.74
CA SER A 30 17.32 -15.23 15.19
C SER A 30 17.32 -13.97 16.07
N GLY A 31 18.49 -13.38 16.33
CA GLY A 31 18.65 -12.19 17.14
C GLY A 31 17.95 -10.98 16.51
N SER A 32 17.42 -10.10 17.36
CA SER A 32 16.75 -8.87 16.94
C SER A 32 17.72 -7.70 16.81
N LEU A 33 17.36 -6.71 16.00
CA LEU A 33 18.01 -5.39 15.96
C LEU A 33 17.03 -4.35 16.51
N THR A 34 17.44 -3.57 17.49
CA THR A 34 16.65 -2.45 18.01
C THR A 34 17.53 -1.21 18.06
N VAL A 35 17.11 -0.15 17.39
CA VAL A 35 17.78 1.15 17.36
C VAL A 35 16.79 2.19 17.86
N ASN A 36 17.06 2.76 19.03
CA ASN A 36 16.23 3.81 19.61
C ASN A 36 17.05 5.10 19.73
N THR A 37 16.54 6.18 19.16
CA THR A 37 17.22 7.47 19.15
C THR A 37 16.25 8.61 19.52
N GLN A 38 16.79 9.69 20.08
CA GLN A 38 16.07 10.97 20.24
C GLN A 38 16.39 11.96 19.10
N GLY A 39 16.99 11.48 18.01
CA GLY A 39 17.20 12.19 16.76
C GLY A 39 17.02 11.26 15.55
N SER A 40 17.37 11.72 14.35
CA SER A 40 17.24 10.92 13.13
C SER A 40 18.12 9.67 13.13
N ILE A 41 17.66 8.62 12.45
CA ILE A 41 18.45 7.43 12.15
C ILE A 41 18.81 7.49 10.67
N LEU A 42 20.10 7.60 10.39
CA LEU A 42 20.65 7.62 9.04
C LEU A 42 21.56 6.41 8.84
N GLN A 43 21.90 6.14 7.58
CA GLN A 43 22.91 5.14 7.26
C GLN A 43 23.85 5.60 6.16
N THR A 44 25.06 5.05 6.19
CA THR A 44 26.07 5.18 5.12
C THR A 44 26.56 3.83 4.62
N GLY A 45 26.44 2.77 5.41
CA GLY A 45 26.70 1.39 5.00
C GLY A 45 25.46 0.52 5.05
N ALA A 46 25.57 -0.69 4.48
CA ALA A 46 24.45 -1.64 4.44
C ALA A 46 24.11 -2.18 5.84
N ILE A 47 22.82 -2.42 6.03
CA ILE A 47 22.26 -3.12 7.19
C ILE A 47 21.83 -4.51 6.71
N LEU A 48 22.54 -5.52 7.19
CA LEU A 48 22.29 -6.94 6.90
C LEU A 48 21.81 -7.58 8.20
N THR A 49 20.53 -7.92 8.29
CA THR A 49 19.94 -8.45 9.53
C THR A 49 19.78 -9.96 9.50
N GLY A 50 19.57 -10.53 10.69
CA GLY A 50 19.05 -11.88 10.84
C GLY A 50 17.53 -11.91 10.62
N THR A 51 16.91 -13.02 11.02
CA THR A 51 15.45 -13.22 10.87
C THR A 51 14.65 -12.72 12.08
N GLY A 52 15.31 -12.29 13.15
CA GLY A 52 14.67 -11.67 14.30
C GLY A 52 14.07 -10.30 13.95
N ASN A 53 13.18 -9.80 14.81
CA ASN A 53 12.53 -8.51 14.58
C ASN A 53 13.55 -7.37 14.51
N VAL A 54 13.25 -6.39 13.67
CA VAL A 54 14.06 -5.18 13.50
C VAL A 54 13.18 -3.99 13.83
N THR A 55 13.67 -3.10 14.70
CA THR A 55 12.95 -1.88 15.07
C THR A 55 13.87 -0.68 14.98
N PHE A 56 13.49 0.31 14.19
CA PHE A 56 14.07 1.64 14.17
C PHE A 56 13.07 2.62 14.76
N ASP A 57 13.45 3.24 15.88
CA ASP A 57 12.59 4.14 16.63
C ASP A 57 13.27 5.48 16.85
N ALA A 58 12.77 6.49 16.15
CA ALA A 58 13.13 7.90 16.28
C ALA A 58 11.93 8.73 16.77
N SER A 59 10.95 8.11 17.42
CA SER A 59 9.65 8.74 17.73
C SER A 59 9.73 9.90 18.70
N ASN A 60 10.80 9.97 19.50
CA ASN A 60 11.00 11.00 20.53
C ASN A 60 11.62 12.29 19.98
N SER A 61 11.67 12.45 18.65
CA SER A 61 12.23 13.63 17.99
C SER A 61 11.23 14.28 17.05
N ALA A 62 11.11 15.61 17.12
CA ALA A 62 10.28 16.38 16.20
C ALA A 62 10.72 16.24 14.72
N ASN A 63 12.01 15.95 14.50
CA ASN A 63 12.61 15.76 13.17
C ASN A 63 13.26 14.38 13.02
N GLY A 64 12.77 13.37 13.77
CA GLY A 64 13.33 12.02 13.82
C GLY A 64 13.10 11.21 12.54
N ALA A 65 13.74 11.63 11.44
CA ALA A 65 13.67 10.92 10.17
C ALA A 65 14.40 9.57 10.28
N ILE A 66 13.92 8.56 9.55
CA ILE A 66 14.57 7.25 9.43
C ILE A 66 14.92 7.04 7.96
N ILE A 67 16.19 7.17 7.60
CA ILE A 67 16.65 7.09 6.21
C ILE A 67 17.56 5.86 6.07
N LEU A 68 17.00 4.80 5.50
CA LEU A 68 17.61 3.49 5.28
C LEU A 68 17.59 3.11 3.79
N ASP A 69 18.14 3.98 2.93
CA ASP A 69 18.03 4.00 1.46
C ASP A 69 19.17 3.30 0.65
N ASN A 70 20.06 2.57 1.33
CA ASN A 70 21.18 1.86 0.73
C ASN A 70 20.63 0.63 0.01
N ALA A 71 20.92 0.52 -1.28
CA ALA A 71 20.41 -0.55 -2.13
C ALA A 71 20.87 -1.97 -1.73
N ASN A 72 21.91 -2.08 -0.90
CA ASN A 72 22.47 -3.34 -0.43
C ASN A 72 21.95 -3.75 0.96
N ASN A 73 21.00 -3.01 1.54
CA ASN A 73 20.32 -3.45 2.75
C ASN A 73 19.60 -4.79 2.53
N ASP A 74 19.63 -5.66 3.53
CA ASP A 74 19.00 -6.98 3.53
C ASP A 74 18.35 -7.22 4.90
N PHE A 75 17.07 -6.87 5.01
CA PHE A 75 16.22 -6.97 6.18
C PHE A 75 15.42 -8.27 6.15
N ARG A 76 15.98 -9.31 6.76
CA ARG A 76 15.41 -10.67 6.72
C ARG A 76 14.34 -10.95 7.78
N GLY A 77 14.13 -10.01 8.71
CA GLY A 77 13.10 -10.06 9.74
C GLY A 77 12.05 -8.97 9.58
N SER A 78 10.95 -9.08 10.32
CA SER A 78 9.91 -8.05 10.35
C SER A 78 10.50 -6.71 10.83
N THR A 79 10.41 -5.68 10.00
CA THR A 79 11.06 -4.37 10.23
C THR A 79 10.05 -3.26 10.52
N ALA A 80 10.08 -2.71 11.74
CA ALA A 80 9.24 -1.61 12.17
C ALA A 80 9.97 -0.26 12.08
N LEU A 81 9.28 0.76 11.55
CA LEU A 81 9.76 2.14 11.46
C LEU A 81 8.86 3.07 12.26
N ASN A 82 9.41 3.72 13.29
CA ASN A 82 8.68 4.64 14.15
C ASN A 82 9.27 6.06 14.08
N ALA A 83 8.68 6.90 13.23
CA ALA A 83 9.13 8.26 12.93
C ALA A 83 7.94 9.23 13.11
N ARG A 84 7.74 9.74 14.34
CA ARG A 84 6.47 10.39 14.75
C ARG A 84 6.47 11.93 14.76
N GLY A 85 7.62 12.56 14.51
CA GLY A 85 7.76 14.02 14.48
C GLY A 85 7.22 14.69 13.21
N ALA A 86 7.01 16.01 13.27
CA ALA A 86 6.53 16.81 12.13
C ALA A 86 7.51 16.86 10.94
N GLY A 87 8.80 16.58 11.14
CA GLY A 87 9.81 16.42 10.09
C GLY A 87 10.22 14.97 9.83
N ALA A 88 9.51 14.00 10.41
CA ALA A 88 9.95 12.61 10.50
C ALA A 88 9.49 11.75 9.33
N ASN A 89 10.11 11.95 8.16
CA ASN A 89 9.95 11.05 7.01
C ASN A 89 10.66 9.71 7.27
N ALA A 90 10.19 8.65 6.62
CA ALA A 90 10.86 7.36 6.64
C ALA A 90 11.13 6.85 5.21
N VAL A 91 12.33 6.33 4.99
CA VAL A 91 12.73 5.68 3.74
C VAL A 91 13.41 4.37 4.10
N ILE A 92 13.00 3.30 3.44
CA ILE A 92 13.66 1.99 3.53
C ILE A 92 13.80 1.40 2.14
N THR A 93 14.99 0.87 1.86
CA THR A 93 15.29 0.09 0.68
C THR A 93 15.81 -1.26 1.11
N ASP A 94 15.37 -2.30 0.42
CA ASP A 94 15.82 -3.68 0.58
C ASP A 94 16.23 -4.25 -0.77
N VAL A 95 17.30 -5.04 -0.79
CA VAL A 95 17.83 -5.66 -2.00
C VAL A 95 16.93 -6.78 -2.52
N ASN A 96 16.11 -7.40 -1.66
CA ASN A 96 15.23 -8.51 -1.97
C ASN A 96 13.79 -8.26 -1.47
N ALA A 97 13.17 -9.24 -0.80
CA ALA A 97 11.83 -9.13 -0.24
C ALA A 97 11.89 -8.38 1.10
N LEU A 98 10.90 -7.53 1.37
CA LEU A 98 10.83 -6.76 2.60
C LEU A 98 9.51 -7.03 3.32
N THR A 99 9.60 -7.35 4.61
CA THR A 99 8.44 -7.44 5.49
C THR A 99 8.50 -6.32 6.52
N LEU A 100 7.57 -5.38 6.43
CA LEU A 100 7.39 -4.38 7.46
C LEU A 100 6.61 -4.97 8.64
N GLY A 101 7.00 -4.60 9.84
CA GLY A 101 6.18 -4.75 11.04
C GLY A 101 5.18 -3.61 11.18
N GLN A 102 4.56 -3.53 12.35
CA GLN A 102 3.78 -2.34 12.70
C GLN A 102 4.69 -1.11 12.65
N SER A 103 4.32 -0.13 11.82
CA SER A 103 5.09 1.09 11.62
C SER A 103 4.19 2.31 11.80
N THR A 104 4.73 3.37 12.43
CA THR A 104 4.05 4.66 12.55
C THR A 104 4.95 5.77 12.04
N VAL A 105 4.60 6.35 10.91
CA VAL A 105 5.33 7.45 10.26
C VAL A 105 4.41 8.66 10.16
N ALA A 106 4.76 9.77 10.79
CA ALA A 106 3.89 10.95 10.82
C ALA A 106 3.88 11.72 9.49
N GLN A 107 4.93 11.59 8.69
CA GLN A 107 5.08 12.26 7.40
C GLN A 107 4.99 11.24 6.24
N ASP A 108 5.86 11.35 5.25
CA ASP A 108 5.90 10.44 4.10
C ASP A 108 6.69 9.18 4.42
N LEU A 109 6.23 8.03 3.90
CA LEU A 109 6.93 6.75 3.93
C LEU A 109 7.24 6.30 2.51
N THR A 110 8.52 6.04 2.23
CA THR A 110 8.95 5.40 0.99
C THR A 110 9.55 4.03 1.27
N VAL A 111 9.03 3.01 0.59
CA VAL A 111 9.39 1.60 0.77
C VAL A 111 9.79 1.03 -0.58
N ARG A 112 11.00 0.50 -0.67
CA ARG A 112 11.56 -0.10 -1.89
C ARG A 112 12.04 -1.50 -1.60
N ALA A 113 11.57 -2.45 -2.38
CA ALA A 113 12.00 -3.84 -2.38
C ALA A 113 12.22 -4.31 -3.83
N ASN A 114 12.95 -5.41 -4.01
CA ASN A 114 13.09 -6.13 -5.28
C ASN A 114 12.62 -7.58 -5.08
N GLY A 115 11.36 -7.75 -4.70
CA GLY A 115 10.83 -9.00 -4.23
C GLY A 115 9.45 -8.81 -3.59
N ALA A 116 8.93 -9.81 -2.88
CA ALA A 116 7.67 -9.65 -2.16
C ALA A 116 7.76 -8.51 -1.14
N LEU A 117 6.71 -7.71 -1.04
CA LEU A 117 6.63 -6.60 -0.09
C LEU A 117 5.39 -6.77 0.79
N ASN A 118 5.59 -7.01 2.08
CA ASN A 118 4.50 -6.95 3.06
C ASN A 118 4.58 -5.59 3.79
N LEU A 119 3.53 -4.77 3.64
CA LEU A 119 3.47 -3.42 4.21
C LEU A 119 3.16 -3.40 5.71
N ASN A 120 2.68 -4.52 6.27
CA ASN A 120 2.42 -4.68 7.69
C ASN A 120 2.15 -6.15 8.03
N SER A 121 3.08 -6.80 8.74
CA SER A 121 2.95 -8.18 9.22
C SER A 121 2.31 -8.31 10.61
N SER A 122 2.05 -7.20 11.31
CA SER A 122 1.29 -7.19 12.56
C SER A 122 -0.21 -7.25 12.28
N THR A 123 -1.02 -7.73 13.24
CA THR A 123 -2.48 -7.57 13.20
C THR A 123 -2.94 -6.15 13.51
N ASP A 124 -2.08 -5.35 14.15
CA ASP A 124 -2.35 -3.96 14.48
C ASP A 124 -2.25 -3.05 13.26
N THR A 125 -2.80 -1.84 13.34
CA THR A 125 -2.75 -0.85 12.27
C THR A 125 -1.34 -0.25 12.12
N SER A 126 -0.85 -0.20 10.88
CA SER A 126 0.29 0.65 10.48
C SER A 126 -0.24 1.99 9.94
N GLY A 127 0.41 3.08 10.33
CA GLY A 127 -0.03 4.45 10.01
C GLY A 127 1.03 5.26 9.28
N VAL A 128 0.61 5.94 8.21
CA VAL A 128 1.40 6.96 7.50
C VAL A 128 0.58 8.23 7.46
N GLY A 129 1.08 9.31 8.07
CA GLY A 129 0.33 10.56 8.21
C GLY A 129 0.16 11.32 6.89
N ARG A 130 1.09 11.13 5.94
CA ARG A 130 1.03 11.74 4.60
C ARG A 130 1.12 10.66 3.52
N ASN A 131 2.09 10.73 2.63
CA ASN A 131 2.11 9.90 1.42
C ASN A 131 2.87 8.59 1.64
N LEU A 132 2.32 7.50 1.09
CA LEU A 132 3.01 6.22 0.96
C LEU A 132 3.47 6.01 -0.49
N PHE A 133 4.74 5.71 -0.67
CA PHE A 133 5.29 5.22 -1.93
C PHE A 133 5.85 3.82 -1.69
N ALA A 134 5.18 2.79 -2.20
CA ALA A 134 5.60 1.40 -2.04
C ALA A 134 5.89 0.75 -3.39
N THR A 135 7.11 0.29 -3.59
CA THR A 135 7.57 -0.34 -4.83
C THR A 135 8.22 -1.68 -4.52
N SER A 136 7.71 -2.76 -5.11
CA SER A 136 8.25 -4.12 -4.95
C SER A 136 9.16 -4.56 -6.11
N ASN A 137 9.34 -3.68 -7.10
CA ASN A 137 10.17 -3.85 -8.29
C ASN A 137 11.13 -2.64 -8.48
N ASN A 138 11.80 -2.22 -7.41
CA ASN A 138 12.59 -0.98 -7.42
C ASN A 138 13.68 -0.97 -8.51
N VAL A 139 14.22 -2.14 -8.86
CA VAL A 139 14.99 -2.38 -10.07
C VAL A 139 14.05 -2.97 -11.14
N PRO A 140 13.69 -2.24 -12.21
CA PRO A 140 12.69 -2.70 -13.18
C PRO A 140 13.00 -4.01 -13.91
N THR A 141 14.29 -4.34 -14.05
CA THR A 141 14.78 -5.60 -14.64
C THR A 141 15.07 -6.68 -13.59
N GLY A 142 14.88 -6.36 -12.32
CA GLY A 142 15.13 -7.25 -11.19
C GLY A 142 13.93 -8.12 -10.84
N ALA A 143 14.02 -8.80 -9.70
CA ALA A 143 12.89 -9.50 -9.14
C ALA A 143 11.79 -8.52 -8.72
N SER A 144 10.55 -8.99 -8.83
CA SER A 144 9.39 -8.33 -8.26
C SER A 144 8.54 -9.36 -7.54
N GLY A 145 7.74 -8.91 -6.58
CA GLY A 145 6.83 -9.78 -5.84
C GLY A 145 5.58 -9.05 -5.39
N ALA A 146 4.62 -9.81 -4.90
CA ALA A 146 3.33 -9.26 -4.52
C ALA A 146 3.49 -8.20 -3.42
N VAL A 147 2.68 -7.14 -3.50
CA VAL A 147 2.48 -6.21 -2.39
C VAL A 147 1.29 -6.69 -1.57
N THR A 148 1.51 -6.94 -0.29
CA THR A 148 0.53 -7.57 0.62
C THR A 148 0.47 -6.86 1.96
N GLN A 149 -0.51 -7.24 2.80
CA GLN A 149 -0.52 -6.93 4.23
C GLN A 149 -1.16 -8.04 5.06
N THR A 150 -1.00 -7.92 6.38
CA THR A 150 -1.72 -8.67 7.40
C THR A 150 -2.67 -7.73 8.16
N GLY A 151 -2.13 -6.72 8.83
CA GLY A 151 -2.90 -5.72 9.58
C GLY A 151 -3.43 -4.60 8.70
N ALA A 152 -4.20 -3.71 9.32
CA ALA A 152 -4.78 -2.57 8.61
C ALA A 152 -3.71 -1.54 8.23
N LEU A 153 -3.96 -0.82 7.14
CA LEU A 153 -3.18 0.34 6.70
C LEU A 153 -4.01 1.61 6.90
N SER A 154 -3.47 2.63 7.56
CA SER A 154 -4.10 3.95 7.73
C SER A 154 -3.25 5.03 7.08
N MET A 155 -3.60 5.43 5.86
CA MET A 155 -2.87 6.41 5.05
C MET A 155 -3.60 7.75 5.07
N GLY A 156 -2.99 8.77 5.70
CA GLY A 156 -3.56 10.11 5.82
C GLY A 156 -3.47 10.94 4.52
N GLY A 157 -2.50 10.62 3.65
CA GLY A 157 -2.32 11.23 2.33
C GLY A 157 -2.52 10.25 1.18
N THR A 158 -1.83 10.51 0.07
CA THR A 158 -1.91 9.64 -1.12
C THR A 158 -1.12 8.35 -0.92
N ALA A 159 -1.50 7.29 -1.61
CA ALA A 159 -0.75 6.04 -1.63
C ALA A 159 -0.47 5.64 -3.08
N SER A 160 0.79 5.33 -3.39
CA SER A 160 1.22 4.84 -4.68
C SER A 160 1.86 3.47 -4.50
N ILE A 161 1.23 2.44 -5.05
CA ILE A 161 1.64 1.04 -4.92
C ILE A 161 2.03 0.52 -6.29
N ASN A 162 3.31 0.16 -6.45
CA ASN A 162 3.84 -0.44 -7.68
C ASN A 162 4.36 -1.85 -7.38
N ALA A 163 3.63 -2.84 -7.88
CA ALA A 163 4.00 -4.25 -7.72
C ALA A 163 4.79 -4.81 -8.92
N GLY A 164 5.22 -3.97 -9.87
CA GLY A 164 5.79 -4.43 -11.13
C GLY A 164 4.79 -5.32 -11.86
N ASN A 165 5.16 -6.57 -12.13
CA ASN A 165 4.28 -7.54 -12.77
C ASN A 165 3.50 -8.43 -11.78
N ALA A 166 3.64 -8.19 -10.46
CA ALA A 166 3.08 -9.04 -9.42
C ALA A 166 1.74 -8.50 -8.86
N ALA A 167 1.10 -9.30 -8.00
CA ALA A 167 -0.20 -8.96 -7.42
C ALA A 167 -0.12 -7.80 -6.41
N ILE A 168 -1.22 -7.08 -6.27
CA ILE A 168 -1.45 -6.17 -5.14
C ILE A 168 -2.63 -6.73 -4.35
N GLN A 169 -2.42 -7.09 -3.09
CA GLN A 169 -3.44 -7.67 -2.22
C GLN A 169 -3.54 -6.86 -0.93
N LEU A 170 -4.39 -5.83 -0.97
CA LEU A 170 -4.70 -4.96 0.16
C LEU A 170 -6.10 -5.22 0.72
N ASN A 171 -6.36 -6.44 1.18
CA ASN A 171 -7.70 -6.97 1.46
C ASN A 171 -8.18 -6.83 2.93
N ASN A 172 -7.42 -6.16 3.80
CA ASN A 172 -7.86 -5.94 5.18
C ASN A 172 -9.05 -4.96 5.21
N GLN A 173 -10.20 -5.40 5.75
CA GLN A 173 -11.44 -4.61 5.80
C GLN A 173 -11.33 -3.29 6.59
N ASN A 174 -10.30 -3.16 7.43
CA ASN A 174 -10.07 -1.99 8.27
C ASN A 174 -9.09 -0.98 7.64
N ASN A 175 -8.60 -1.21 6.41
CA ASN A 175 -7.75 -0.21 5.75
C ASN A 175 -8.51 1.12 5.61
N ASP A 176 -7.77 2.23 5.71
CA ASP A 176 -8.27 3.58 5.57
C ASP A 176 -7.32 4.36 4.67
N PHE A 177 -7.78 4.71 3.47
CA PHE A 177 -7.03 5.49 2.50
C PHE A 177 -7.72 6.86 2.37
N ALA A 178 -7.23 7.86 3.10
CA ALA A 178 -7.85 9.18 3.11
C ALA A 178 -7.59 9.97 1.82
N GLY A 179 -6.45 9.74 1.18
CA GLY A 179 -6.09 10.32 -0.11
C GLY A 179 -6.25 9.36 -1.30
N GLY A 180 -5.88 9.84 -2.49
CA GLY A 180 -5.94 9.06 -3.72
C GLY A 180 -4.97 7.87 -3.72
N LEU A 181 -5.46 6.71 -4.17
CA LEU A 181 -4.72 5.47 -4.33
C LEU A 181 -4.37 5.22 -5.80
N SER A 182 -3.07 5.12 -6.09
CA SER A 182 -2.54 4.73 -7.39
C SER A 182 -2.00 3.31 -7.33
N LEU A 183 -2.36 2.47 -8.30
CA LEU A 183 -2.07 1.05 -8.33
C LEU A 183 -1.44 0.67 -9.68
N MET A 184 -0.27 0.02 -9.65
CA MET A 184 0.41 -0.46 -10.85
C MET A 184 0.72 -1.96 -10.74
N ASN A 185 0.24 -2.70 -11.74
CA ASN A 185 0.54 -4.12 -11.95
C ASN A 185 0.56 -4.38 -13.47
N SER A 186 1.75 -4.48 -14.06
CA SER A 186 1.96 -4.72 -15.49
C SER A 186 1.87 -6.19 -15.91
N GLY A 187 1.57 -7.11 -14.99
CA GLY A 187 1.50 -8.54 -15.25
C GLY A 187 0.07 -9.09 -15.37
N ALA A 188 -0.05 -10.42 -15.37
CA ALA A 188 -1.33 -11.13 -15.37
C ALA A 188 -1.88 -11.40 -13.96
N ASN A 189 -1.35 -10.70 -12.96
CA ASN A 189 -1.73 -10.86 -11.57
C ASN A 189 -2.87 -9.93 -11.18
N ASN A 190 -3.45 -10.14 -10.01
CA ASN A 190 -4.66 -9.42 -9.58
C ASN A 190 -4.32 -8.20 -8.74
N ILE A 191 -5.22 -7.22 -8.76
CA ILE A 191 -5.27 -6.12 -7.81
C ILE A 191 -6.54 -6.31 -6.97
N ALA A 192 -6.39 -6.45 -5.66
CA ALA A 192 -7.49 -6.52 -4.71
C ALA A 192 -7.30 -5.47 -3.61
N VAL A 193 -8.28 -4.60 -3.40
CA VAL A 193 -8.24 -3.56 -2.35
C VAL A 193 -9.56 -3.57 -1.59
N THR A 194 -9.47 -3.58 -0.27
CA THR A 194 -10.60 -3.37 0.63
C THR A 194 -10.32 -2.15 1.50
N ALA A 195 -11.29 -1.27 1.66
CA ALA A 195 -11.22 -0.10 2.54
C ALA A 195 -12.47 0.00 3.42
N ARG A 196 -12.27 0.38 4.68
CA ARG A 196 -13.33 0.63 5.66
C ARG A 196 -14.14 1.88 5.31
N SER A 197 -13.47 2.90 4.79
CA SER A 197 -14.03 4.20 4.42
C SER A 197 -14.38 4.23 2.92
N GLY A 198 -14.38 5.42 2.31
CA GLY A 198 -14.41 5.55 0.85
C GLY A 198 -13.06 5.23 0.24
N LEU A 199 -13.05 5.00 -1.07
CA LEU A 199 -11.85 4.74 -1.86
C LEU A 199 -11.81 5.71 -3.04
N VAL A 200 -10.75 6.52 -3.13
CA VAL A 200 -10.49 7.40 -4.27
C VAL A 200 -9.35 6.83 -5.08
N LEU A 201 -9.57 6.49 -6.35
CA LEU A 201 -8.52 6.02 -7.25
C LEU A 201 -7.88 7.18 -7.98
N SER A 202 -6.59 7.43 -7.72
CA SER A 202 -5.80 8.38 -8.49
C SER A 202 -5.17 7.74 -9.74
N GLY A 203 -5.27 6.42 -9.89
CA GLY A 203 -4.96 5.71 -11.12
C GLY A 203 -4.91 4.20 -10.92
N VAL A 204 -5.32 3.45 -11.95
CA VAL A 204 -5.05 2.02 -12.03
C VAL A 204 -4.37 1.75 -13.36
N ASN A 205 -3.20 1.13 -13.33
CA ASN A 205 -2.42 0.84 -14.52
C ASN A 205 -2.08 -0.65 -14.58
N MET A 206 -2.85 -1.35 -15.41
CA MET A 206 -2.62 -2.75 -15.76
C MET A 206 -2.38 -2.88 -17.26
N THR A 207 -1.63 -3.93 -17.65
CA THR A 207 -1.33 -4.19 -19.05
C THR A 207 -2.59 -4.65 -19.79
N ALA A 208 -2.88 -4.00 -20.93
CA ALA A 208 -4.13 -4.18 -21.67
C ALA A 208 -4.44 -5.62 -22.11
N THR A 209 -3.41 -6.44 -22.30
CA THR A 209 -3.52 -7.80 -22.86
C THR A 209 -3.35 -8.91 -21.83
N THR A 210 -3.10 -8.56 -20.55
CA THR A 210 -2.88 -9.56 -19.50
C THR A 210 -4.17 -9.84 -18.74
N ALA A 211 -4.33 -11.07 -18.23
CA ALA A 211 -5.56 -11.54 -17.58
C ALA A 211 -5.74 -11.11 -16.12
N GLY A 212 -4.99 -10.12 -15.65
CA GLY A 212 -5.10 -9.64 -14.26
C GLY A 212 -6.48 -9.06 -13.97
N SER A 213 -7.07 -9.43 -12.83
CA SER A 213 -8.37 -8.92 -12.37
C SER A 213 -8.23 -7.69 -11.46
N LEU A 214 -9.31 -6.91 -11.35
CA LEU A 214 -9.42 -5.77 -10.44
C LEU A 214 -10.61 -5.99 -9.50
N SER A 215 -10.35 -6.08 -8.20
CA SER A 215 -11.38 -6.19 -7.16
C SER A 215 -11.27 -5.05 -6.17
N LEU A 216 -12.30 -4.21 -6.11
CA LEU A 216 -12.36 -3.06 -5.22
C LEU A 216 -13.56 -3.17 -4.30
N THR A 217 -13.34 -3.00 -3.01
CA THR A 217 -14.40 -3.01 -2.00
C THR A 217 -14.22 -1.84 -1.05
N ALA A 218 -15.25 -1.02 -0.88
CA ALA A 218 -15.24 0.10 0.05
C ALA A 218 -16.44 0.03 0.99
N GLY A 219 -16.25 0.48 2.22
CA GLY A 219 -17.34 0.66 3.18
C GLY A 219 -18.27 1.79 2.77
N LEU A 220 -17.74 2.83 2.13
CA LEU A 220 -18.48 3.98 1.60
C LEU A 220 -18.34 4.04 0.06
N ASP A 221 -18.13 5.23 -0.49
CA ASP A 221 -18.07 5.48 -1.93
C ASP A 221 -16.78 4.95 -2.58
N ILE A 222 -16.87 4.65 -3.87
CA ILE A 222 -15.71 4.45 -4.74
C ILE A 222 -15.74 5.54 -5.82
N SER A 223 -14.71 6.37 -5.89
CA SER A 223 -14.59 7.43 -6.89
C SER A 223 -13.20 7.43 -7.53
N GLN A 224 -13.00 8.29 -8.53
CA GLN A 224 -11.73 8.43 -9.21
C GLN A 224 -11.32 9.88 -9.46
N THR A 225 -10.02 10.10 -9.53
CA THR A 225 -9.39 11.33 -10.03
C THR A 225 -8.43 11.07 -11.18
N GLY A 226 -8.00 9.82 -11.36
CA GLY A 226 -7.22 9.38 -12.52
C GLY A 226 -7.89 8.26 -13.31
N ALA A 227 -7.29 7.91 -14.45
CA ALA A 227 -7.79 6.87 -15.33
C ALA A 227 -7.68 5.47 -14.71
N ILE A 228 -8.67 4.63 -14.98
CA ILE A 228 -8.66 3.22 -14.61
C ILE A 228 -8.42 2.40 -15.88
N ASN A 229 -7.22 1.84 -16.00
CA ASN A 229 -6.82 0.96 -17.11
C ASN A 229 -6.62 -0.44 -16.57
N THR A 230 -7.55 -1.36 -16.88
CA THR A 230 -7.49 -2.74 -16.39
C THR A 230 -6.84 -3.68 -17.40
N GLY A 231 -6.47 -4.87 -16.92
CA GLY A 231 -6.28 -6.03 -17.77
C GLY A 231 -7.61 -6.59 -18.26
N THR A 232 -7.55 -7.77 -18.88
CA THR A 232 -8.68 -8.51 -19.43
C THR A 232 -9.40 -9.40 -18.42
N GLY A 233 -8.85 -9.55 -17.20
CA GLY A 233 -9.50 -10.28 -16.12
C GLY A 233 -10.71 -9.53 -15.56
N ASP A 234 -11.56 -10.24 -14.82
CA ASP A 234 -12.80 -9.71 -14.26
C ASP A 234 -12.58 -8.46 -13.40
N ILE A 235 -13.58 -7.59 -13.39
CA ILE A 235 -13.57 -6.32 -12.67
C ILE A 235 -14.76 -6.33 -11.71
N THR A 236 -14.50 -6.34 -10.41
CA THR A 236 -15.53 -6.29 -9.37
C THR A 236 -15.39 -5.01 -8.58
N ILE A 237 -16.46 -4.22 -8.51
CA ILE A 237 -16.47 -2.95 -7.78
C ILE A 237 -17.66 -2.94 -6.84
N GLN A 238 -17.38 -2.98 -5.54
CA GLN A 238 -18.37 -3.02 -4.47
C GLN A 238 -18.23 -1.80 -3.54
N ALA A 239 -19.11 -0.82 -3.68
CA ALA A 239 -19.23 0.32 -2.76
C ALA A 239 -20.30 0.05 -1.68
N GLY A 240 -20.24 0.77 -0.56
CA GLY A 240 -21.30 0.77 0.45
C GLY A 240 -21.44 -0.52 1.26
N THR A 241 -20.35 -1.24 1.52
CA THR A 241 -20.42 -2.47 2.35
C THR A 241 -20.69 -2.18 3.83
N SER A 242 -20.42 -0.96 4.29
CA SER A 242 -20.72 -0.56 5.67
C SER A 242 -22.23 -0.42 5.87
N ARG A 243 -22.76 -1.16 6.85
CA ARG A 243 -24.20 -1.16 7.19
C ARG A 243 -24.56 -0.19 8.32
N THR A 244 -23.56 0.50 8.88
CA THR A 244 -23.73 1.33 10.08
C THR A 244 -24.20 2.74 9.77
N THR A 245 -24.07 3.18 8.52
CA THR A 245 -24.47 4.52 8.09
C THR A 245 -25.58 4.40 7.04
N ARG A 246 -26.76 5.00 7.28
CA ARG A 246 -27.82 5.15 6.25
C ARG A 246 -27.43 6.17 5.18
N VAL A 247 -26.14 6.30 4.89
CA VAL A 247 -25.59 7.25 3.92
C VAL A 247 -25.67 6.58 2.54
N PRO A 248 -26.09 7.31 1.49
CA PRO A 248 -26.00 6.78 0.14
C PRO A 248 -24.55 6.38 -0.16
N SER A 249 -24.40 5.28 -0.89
CA SER A 249 -23.10 4.85 -1.41
C SER A 249 -23.08 5.02 -2.91
N HIS A 250 -21.98 5.55 -3.42
CA HIS A 250 -21.81 5.89 -4.82
C HIS A 250 -20.65 5.11 -5.44
N ILE A 251 -20.81 4.77 -6.71
CA ILE A 251 -19.69 4.44 -7.60
C ILE A 251 -19.62 5.58 -8.61
N ALA A 252 -18.54 6.36 -8.60
CA ALA A 252 -18.33 7.50 -9.49
C ALA A 252 -17.04 7.29 -10.31
N LEU A 253 -17.16 6.48 -11.36
CA LEU A 253 -16.06 6.03 -12.22
C LEU A 253 -16.28 6.47 -13.67
N ASP A 254 -16.53 7.76 -13.86
CA ASP A 254 -17.03 8.37 -15.10
C ASP A 254 -15.96 9.16 -15.90
N GLY A 255 -14.69 9.01 -15.54
CA GLY A 255 -13.60 9.67 -16.25
C GLY A 255 -13.40 9.14 -17.68
N VAL A 256 -13.12 10.07 -18.60
CA VAL A 256 -13.01 9.80 -20.04
C VAL A 256 -11.86 8.87 -20.44
N GLY A 257 -10.84 8.73 -19.58
CA GLY A 257 -9.64 7.92 -19.84
C GLY A 257 -9.75 6.45 -19.39
N ASN A 258 -10.90 6.03 -18.88
CA ASN A 258 -11.10 4.70 -18.34
C ASN A 258 -11.15 3.63 -19.44
N ASN A 259 -10.42 2.53 -19.24
CA ASN A 259 -10.43 1.35 -20.11
C ASN A 259 -10.69 0.11 -19.26
N PHE A 260 -11.96 -0.27 -19.12
CA PHE A 260 -12.40 -1.49 -18.45
C PHE A 260 -12.45 -2.64 -19.46
N ARG A 261 -11.37 -3.45 -19.53
CA ARG A 261 -11.19 -4.47 -20.57
C ARG A 261 -11.70 -5.87 -20.20
N GLY A 262 -12.05 -6.10 -18.95
CA GLY A 262 -12.66 -7.34 -18.47
C GLY A 262 -14.17 -7.20 -18.23
N LEU A 263 -14.82 -8.29 -17.83
CA LEU A 263 -16.23 -8.28 -17.44
C LEU A 263 -16.42 -7.50 -16.13
N VAL A 264 -17.29 -6.49 -16.15
CA VAL A 264 -17.51 -5.58 -15.04
C VAL A 264 -18.75 -5.99 -14.26
N ASN A 265 -18.56 -6.27 -12.97
CA ASN A 265 -19.62 -6.43 -11.98
C ASN A 265 -19.62 -5.23 -11.03
N LEU A 266 -20.76 -4.56 -10.95
CA LEU A 266 -20.97 -3.36 -10.13
C LEU A 266 -21.97 -3.65 -9.03
N ALA A 267 -21.60 -3.34 -7.79
CA ALA A 267 -22.51 -3.39 -6.68
C ALA A 267 -22.34 -2.14 -5.83
N GLY A 268 -23.39 -1.34 -5.70
CA GLY A 268 -23.32 -0.03 -5.06
C GLY A 268 -24.68 0.61 -5.05
N GLY A 269 -24.74 1.94 -5.00
CA GLY A 269 -26.03 2.63 -5.07
C GLY A 269 -26.97 2.26 -3.91
N ARG A 270 -26.43 1.89 -2.74
CA ARG A 270 -27.23 1.59 -1.55
C ARG A 270 -27.63 2.89 -0.87
N GLY A 271 -28.80 2.93 -0.23
CA GLY A 271 -29.30 4.15 0.41
C GLY A 271 -30.06 5.07 -0.54
N SER A 272 -30.84 6.01 0.00
CA SER A 272 -31.59 6.98 -0.81
C SER A 272 -30.61 7.94 -1.49
N GLY A 273 -30.59 7.97 -2.82
CA GLY A 273 -29.66 8.78 -3.62
C GLY A 273 -28.40 8.07 -4.06
N GLY A 274 -28.21 6.77 -3.77
CA GLY A 274 -27.02 6.03 -4.17
C GLY A 274 -26.94 5.87 -5.69
N ASN A 275 -25.87 6.37 -6.30
CA ASN A 275 -25.71 6.40 -7.76
C ASN A 275 -24.54 5.51 -8.22
N ILE A 276 -24.67 4.92 -9.40
CA ILE A 276 -23.59 4.24 -10.10
C ILE A 276 -23.38 4.99 -11.42
N ALA A 277 -22.22 5.60 -11.59
CA ALA A 277 -21.77 6.21 -12.82
C ALA A 277 -20.49 5.52 -13.27
N ILE A 278 -20.49 4.99 -14.50
CA ILE A 278 -19.32 4.36 -15.11
C ILE A 278 -19.17 4.85 -16.55
N ARG A 279 -17.93 5.18 -16.93
CA ARG A 279 -17.57 5.54 -18.30
C ARG A 279 -16.41 4.70 -18.79
N ALA A 280 -16.50 4.17 -20.00
CA ALA A 280 -15.40 3.51 -20.70
C ALA A 280 -15.07 4.25 -22.00
N ALA A 281 -13.79 4.38 -22.31
CA ALA A 281 -13.29 4.90 -23.57
C ALA A 281 -13.47 3.92 -24.74
N GLY A 282 -13.65 2.63 -24.46
CA GLY A 282 -13.97 1.60 -25.44
C GLY A 282 -15.16 0.76 -25.01
N LEU A 283 -15.25 -0.47 -25.54
CA LEU A 283 -16.29 -1.44 -25.20
C LEU A 283 -16.35 -1.65 -23.68
N LEU A 284 -17.55 -1.57 -23.12
CA LEU A 284 -17.84 -1.88 -21.73
C LEU A 284 -18.73 -3.13 -21.66
N GLN A 285 -18.23 -4.19 -21.04
CA GLN A 285 -19.01 -5.41 -20.82
C GLN A 285 -19.45 -5.49 -19.36
N LEU A 286 -20.75 -5.42 -19.11
CA LEU A 286 -21.32 -5.59 -17.77
C LEU A 286 -21.76 -7.05 -17.59
N SER A 287 -21.28 -7.72 -16.55
CA SER A 287 -21.79 -9.02 -16.12
C SER A 287 -22.90 -8.90 -15.06
N GLY A 288 -22.94 -7.78 -14.33
CA GLY A 288 -23.96 -7.52 -13.33
C GLY A 288 -23.94 -6.09 -12.81
N VAL A 289 -25.12 -5.58 -12.46
CA VAL A 289 -25.30 -4.33 -11.72
C VAL A 289 -26.30 -4.57 -10.61
N SER A 290 -25.90 -4.35 -9.37
CA SER A 290 -26.74 -4.45 -8.19
C SER A 290 -26.88 -3.08 -7.52
N MET A 291 -28.13 -2.59 -7.44
CA MET A 291 -28.53 -1.37 -6.73
C MET A 291 -29.67 -1.67 -5.75
N ASP A 292 -29.87 -0.83 -4.72
CA ASP A 292 -31.01 -0.96 -3.80
C ASP A 292 -32.30 -0.48 -4.49
N ALA A 293 -33.10 -1.43 -5.00
CA ALA A 293 -34.31 -1.17 -5.77
C ALA A 293 -35.41 -0.38 -5.01
N SER A 294 -35.28 -0.23 -3.68
CA SER A 294 -36.29 0.43 -2.85
C SER A 294 -36.14 1.96 -2.79
N ARG A 295 -35.13 2.54 -3.44
CA ARG A 295 -34.66 3.91 -3.19
C ARG A 295 -34.26 4.65 -4.46
N ALA A 296 -34.54 5.95 -4.51
CA ALA A 296 -34.24 6.81 -5.66
C ALA A 296 -32.72 6.93 -5.88
N GLY A 297 -32.17 6.17 -6.81
CA GLY A 297 -30.78 6.24 -7.26
C GLY A 297 -30.71 6.14 -8.78
N SER A 298 -29.59 6.53 -9.40
CA SER A 298 -29.40 6.46 -10.85
C SER A 298 -28.26 5.55 -11.27
N LEU A 299 -28.45 4.90 -12.43
CA LEU A 299 -27.41 4.20 -13.17
C LEU A 299 -27.08 5.00 -14.43
N THR A 300 -25.85 5.48 -14.52
CA THR A 300 -25.31 6.15 -15.71
C THR A 300 -24.19 5.30 -16.29
N VAL A 301 -24.37 4.83 -17.52
CA VAL A 301 -23.38 4.05 -18.25
C VAL A 301 -23.03 4.79 -19.54
N THR A 302 -21.74 5.03 -19.77
CA THR A 302 -21.24 5.66 -21.00
C THR A 302 -20.13 4.81 -21.59
N SER A 303 -20.23 4.48 -22.87
CA SER A 303 -19.19 3.76 -23.62
C SER A 303 -19.05 4.40 -25.01
N ASN A 304 -17.81 4.57 -25.48
CA ASN A 304 -17.50 5.14 -26.79
C ASN A 304 -17.14 4.08 -27.86
N GLY A 305 -17.37 2.79 -27.59
CA GLY A 305 -17.02 1.69 -28.49
C GLY A 305 -18.10 0.63 -28.62
#